data_AF-A0A1I5KHH5-F1
#
_entry.id   AF-A0A1I5KHH5-F1
#
_cell.length_a   1.000
_cell.length_b   1.000
_cell.length_c   1.000
_cell.angle_alpha   90.00
_cell.angle_beta   90.00
_cell.angle_gamma   90.00
#
_symmetry.space_group_name_H-M   'P 1'
#
loop_
_entity.id
_entity.type
_entity.pdbx_description
1 polymer ?
#
loop_
_entity_poly.entity_id
_entity_poly.type
_entity_poly.pdbx_seq_one_letter_code
_entity_poly.pdbx_strand_id
1 'polypeptide(L)' 'MTAVDHIAAPPDPLFLERAATTFVKAADAGLIDADELIWLLGRLRPAALPEGGNR' A
#
# COMPACT_ATOMS: atom_id res chain seq x y z
N MET A 1 -6.07 14.86 28.90
CA MET A 1 -5.53 15.08 27.55
C MET A 1 -5.59 13.75 26.83
N THR A 2 -6.72 13.44 26.20
CA THR A 2 -6.94 12.20 25.45
C THR A 2 -6.20 12.31 24.13
N ALA A 3 -5.20 11.46 23.91
CA ALA A 3 -4.60 11.27 22.60
C ALA A 3 -5.73 10.83 21.66
N VAL A 4 -6.12 11.71 20.74
CA VAL A 4 -7.01 11.32 19.65
C VAL A 4 -6.15 10.43 18.78
N ASP A 5 -6.38 9.12 18.87
CA ASP A 5 -5.85 8.15 17.92
C ASP A 5 -6.40 8.56 16.55
N HIS A 6 -5.65 9.40 15.84
CA HIS A 6 -5.88 9.65 14.42
C HIS A 6 -5.48 8.36 13.72
N ILE A 7 -6.37 7.37 13.76
CA ILE A 7 -6.30 6.24 12.86
C ILE A 7 -6.43 6.88 11.48
N ALA A 8 -5.28 7.05 10.81
CA ALA A 8 -5.27 7.54 9.45
C ALA A 8 -6.25 6.68 8.67
N ALA A 9 -7.23 7.32 8.04
CA ALA A 9 -8.18 6.60 7.20
C ALA A 9 -7.39 5.70 6.25
N PRO A 10 -7.84 4.46 6.00
CA PRO A 10 -7.17 3.59 5.07
C PRO A 10 -6.98 4.35 3.74
N PRO A 11 -5.80 4.25 3.12
CA PRO A 11 -5.51 4.99 1.89
C PRO A 11 -6.56 4.68 0.83
N ASP A 12 -6.96 5.73 0.11
CA ASP A 12 -7.96 5.64 -0.94
C ASP A 12 -7.58 4.56 -1.98
N PRO A 13 -8.49 3.65 -2.38
CA PRO A 13 -8.17 2.56 -3.30
C PRO A 13 -7.61 3.04 -4.65
N LEU A 14 -8.12 4.18 -5.17
CA LEU A 14 -7.63 4.76 -6.41
C LEU A 14 -6.22 5.35 -6.23
N PHE A 15 -5.92 5.90 -5.05
CA PHE A 15 -4.55 6.30 -4.71
C PHE A 15 -3.58 5.11 -4.74
N LEU A 16 -3.95 3.97 -4.13
CA LEU A 16 -3.12 2.77 -4.11
C LEU A 16 -2.86 2.22 -5.52
N GLU A 17 -3.89 2.19 -6.37
CA GLU A 17 -3.78 1.76 -7.77
C GLU A 17 -2.82 2.67 -8.58
N ARG A 18 -2.94 3.98 -8.40
CA ARG A 18 -2.07 4.96 -9.06
C ARG A 18 -0.63 4.87 -8.58
N ALA A 19 -0.42 4.64 -7.28
CA ALA A 19 0.90 4.41 -6.72
C ALA A 19 1.56 3.16 -7.32
N ALA A 20 0.83 2.04 -7.37
CA ALA A 20 1.32 0.79 -7.96
C ALA A 20 1.73 0.98 -9.43
N THR A 21 0.87 1.64 -10.20
CA THR A 21 1.15 1.97 -11.61
C THR A 21 2.40 2.83 -11.76
N THR A 22 2.62 3.78 -10.85
CA THR A 22 3.78 4.66 -10.88
C THR A 22 5.07 3.90 -10.59
N PHE A 23 5.05 2.98 -9.63
CA PHE A 23 6.21 2.15 -9.31
C PHE A 23 6.59 1.22 -10.46
N VAL A 24 5.62 0.62 -11.15
CA VAL A 24 5.88 -0.17 -12.36
C VAL A 24 6.57 0.68 -13.42
N LYS A 25 6.06 1.89 -13.69
CA LYS A 25 6.69 2.81 -14.66
C LYS A 25 8.12 3.21 -14.26
N ALA A 26 8.38 3.38 -12.97
CA ALA A 26 9.72 3.69 -12.47
C ALA A 26 10.69 2.52 -12.70
N ALA A 27 10.24 1.29 -12.50
CA ALA A 27 11.03 0.09 -12.79
C ALA A 27 11.29 -0.09 -14.29
N ASP A 28 10.27 0.10 -15.14
CA ASP A 28 10.40 0.09 -16.61
C ASP A 28 11.41 1.15 -17.11
N ALA A 29 11.46 2.30 -16.44
CA ALA A 29 12.43 3.36 -16.72
C ALA A 29 13.83 3.11 -16.12
N GLY A 30 14.02 2.02 -15.38
CA GLY A 30 15.30 1.69 -14.72
C GLY A 30 15.64 2.60 -13.52
N LEU A 31 14.65 3.29 -12.94
CA LEU A 31 14.85 4.19 -11.79
C LEU A 31 14.91 3.45 -10.46
N ILE A 32 14.31 2.26 -10.41
CA ILE A 32 14.34 1.34 -9.27
C ILE A 32 14.59 -0.08 -9.80
N ASP A 33 15.20 -0.93 -8.97
CA ASP A 33 15.38 -2.33 -9.29
C ASP A 33 14.12 -3.18 -8.99
N ALA A 34 14.16 -4.45 -9.38
CA ALA A 34 13.04 -5.37 -9.23
C ALA A 34 12.73 -5.71 -7.76
N ASP A 35 13.74 -5.78 -6.89
CA ASP A 35 13.55 -6.07 -5.46
C ASP A 35 12.86 -4.88 -4.77
N GLU A 36 13.28 -3.66 -5.09
CA GLU A 36 12.63 -2.42 -4.60
C GLU A 36 11.17 -2.34 -5.08
N LEU A 37 10.88 -2.67 -6.34
CA LEU A 37 9.51 -2.72 -6.85
C LEU A 37 8.64 -3.73 -6.07
N ILE A 38 9.16 -4.93 -5.83
CA ILE A 38 8.44 -5.98 -5.08
C ILE A 38 8.13 -5.49 -3.65
N TRP A 39 9.10 -4.86 -3.01
CA TRP A 39 8.93 -4.31 -1.66
C TRP A 39 7.85 -3.22 -1.62
N LEU A 40 7.88 -2.27 -2.56
CA LEU A 40 6.91 -1.17 -2.65
C LEU A 40 5.48 -1.67 -2.92
N LEU A 41 5.30 -2.60 -3.86
CA LEU A 41 3.99 -3.17 -4.16
C LEU A 41 3.43 -3.97 -2.98
N GLY A 42 4.29 -4.68 -2.24
CA GLY A 42 3.91 -5.38 -1.01
C GLY A 42 3.36 -4.45 0.08
N ARG A 43 3.85 -3.20 0.14
CA ARG A 43 3.39 -2.17 1.09
C ARG A 43 2.08 -1.49 0.69
N LEU A 44 1.75 -1.47 -0.60
CA LEU A 44 0.49 -0.91 -1.08
C LEU A 44 -0.70 -1.85 -0.85
N ARG A 45 -0.48 -3.14 -0.62
CA ARG A 45 -1.57 -4.08 -0.33
C ARG A 45 -2.13 -3.78 1.07
N PRO A 46 -3.41 -3.40 1.20
CA PRO A 46 -4.01 -3.21 2.51
C PRO A 46 -3.89 -4.54 3.29
N ALA A 47 -3.59 -4.44 4.58
CA ALA A 47 -3.63 -5.62 5.46
C ALA A 47 -5.02 -6.24 5.29
N ALA A 48 -5.07 -7.48 4.80
CA ALA A 48 -6.34 -8.20 4.70
C ALA A 48 -6.95 -8.18 6.10
N LEU A 49 -8.12 -7.54 6.24
CA LEU A 49 -8.90 -7.68 7.46
C LEU A 49 -9.09 -9.18 7.67
N PRO A 50 -8.82 -9.72 8.88
CA PRO A 50 -9.03 -11.14 9.13
C PRO A 50 -10.46 -11.48 8.75
N GLU A 51 -10.62 -12.38 7.77
CA GLU A 51 -11.93 -12.84 7.33
C GLU A 51 -12.66 -13.45 8.54
N GLY A 52 -13.77 -12.82 8.94
CA GLY A 52 -14.81 -13.42 9.78
C GLY A 52 -14.35 -14.21 11.00
N GLY A 53 -14.02 -13.51 12.09
CA GLY A 53 -14.08 -14.10 13.44
C GLY A 53 -15.54 -14.35 13.84
N ASN A 54 -16.17 -15.38 13.26
CA ASN A 54 -17.40 -15.97 13.78
C ASN A 54 -17.01 -17.20 14.59
N ARG A 55 -17.02 -17.09 15.92
CA ARG A 55 -16.96 -18.22 16.84
C ARG A 55 -17.91 -17.98 17.99
#